data_AF-A0A7S0K110-F1
#
_entry.id   AF-A0A7S0K110-F1
#
_cell.length_a   1.000
_cell.length_b   1.000
_cell.length_c   1.000
_cell.angle_alpha   90.00
_cell.angle_beta   90.00
_cell.angle_gamma   90.00
#
_symmetry.space_group_name_H-M   'P 1'
#
loop_
_entity.id
_entity.type
_entity.pdbx_description
1 polymer ?
#
loop_
_entity_poly.entity_id
_entity_poly.type
_entity_poly.pdbx_seq_one_letter_code
_entity_poly.pdbx_strand_id
1 'polypeptide(L)'
;QVSALSLLEVSKKQPCIVTFCRGIDTLLGGGMPTGEVTEVVGVPGVGKTQLCTQLAVDASLPKAFGGVDGQTLYIDTEGSFTPDRCAQMADALSAHVRGMAARQSSATAAAAAAAFTTEFQMARIHVVRCTSLA
;
A
#
# COMPACT_ATOMS: atom_id res chain seq x y z
N GLN A 1 30.19 -16.91 2.40
CA GLN A 1 30.08 -16.48 1.00
C GLN A 1 28.66 -16.80 0.55
N VAL A 2 27.91 -15.83 0.01
CA VAL A 2 26.52 -16.05 -0.47
C VAL A 2 26.56 -16.05 -2.00
N SER A 3 25.89 -16.99 -2.65
CA SER A 3 25.86 -17.06 -4.12
C SER A 3 24.84 -16.06 -4.69
N ALA A 4 25.03 -15.61 -5.93
CA ALA A 4 24.05 -14.76 -6.62
C ALA A 4 22.68 -15.44 -6.76
N LEU A 5 22.65 -16.77 -6.92
CA LEU A 5 21.42 -17.57 -6.94
C LEU A 5 20.65 -17.45 -5.62
N SER A 6 21.37 -17.55 -4.50
CA SER A 6 20.78 -17.41 -3.16
C SER A 6 20.15 -16.03 -2.95
N LEU A 7 20.79 -14.97 -3.45
CA LEU A 7 20.23 -13.61 -3.38
C LEU A 7 18.97 -13.47 -4.22
N LEU A 8 18.96 -14.01 -5.45
CA LEU A 8 17.79 -13.98 -6.34
C LEU A 8 16.59 -14.72 -5.74
N GLU A 9 16.82 -15.86 -5.09
CA GLU A 9 15.77 -16.62 -4.41
C GLU A 9 15.16 -15.87 -3.22
N VAL A 10 15.94 -15.04 -2.53
CA VAL A 10 15.43 -14.18 -1.46
C VAL A 10 14.57 -13.05 -2.05
N SER A 11 15.05 -12.36 -3.09
CA SER A 11 14.28 -11.28 -3.74
C SER A 11 12.94 -11.78 -4.30
N LYS A 12 12.91 -12.98 -4.90
CA LYS A 12 11.66 -13.59 -5.41
C LYS A 12 10.63 -13.93 -4.33
N LYS A 13 11.04 -14.02 -3.07
CA LYS A 13 10.15 -14.33 -1.93
C LYS A 13 9.67 -13.09 -1.19
N GLN A 14 10.18 -11.91 -1.53
CA GLN A 14 9.73 -10.68 -0.89
C GLN A 14 8.28 -10.39 -1.31
N PRO A 15 7.41 -10.02 -0.36
CA PRO A 15 6.07 -9.60 -0.70
C PRO A 15 6.13 -8.28 -1.49
N CYS A 16 5.08 -7.98 -2.24
CA CYS A 16 4.89 -6.69 -2.87
C CYS A 16 3.60 -6.06 -2.35
N ILE A 17 3.51 -4.74 -2.45
CA ILE A 17 2.28 -3.99 -2.18
C ILE A 17 1.57 -3.83 -3.53
N VAL A 18 0.45 -4.53 -3.71
CA VAL A 18 -0.40 -4.38 -4.90
C VAL A 18 -0.93 -2.95 -5.00
N THR A 19 -0.88 -2.34 -6.19
CA THR A 19 -1.31 -0.94 -6.40
C THR A 19 -2.76 -0.83 -6.84
N PHE A 20 -3.41 -1.98 -7.10
CA PHE A 20 -4.71 -2.12 -7.75
C PHE A 20 -4.81 -1.46 -9.14
N CYS A 21 -3.67 -1.04 -9.69
CA CYS A 21 -3.53 -0.60 -11.07
C CYS A 21 -2.81 -1.70 -11.85
N ARG A 22 -3.58 -2.51 -12.58
CA ARG A 22 -3.05 -3.65 -13.35
C ARG A 22 -1.85 -3.29 -14.23
N GLY A 23 -1.84 -2.11 -14.83
CA GLY A 23 -0.72 -1.64 -15.66
C GLY A 23 0.57 -1.45 -14.86
N ILE A 24 0.47 -0.82 -13.69
CA ILE A 24 1.60 -0.61 -12.78
C ILE A 24 2.06 -1.94 -12.18
N ASP A 25 1.13 -2.75 -11.68
CA ASP A 25 1.45 -4.06 -11.10
C ASP A 25 2.15 -4.96 -12.12
N THR A 26 1.69 -4.97 -13.38
CA THR A 26 2.34 -5.74 -14.45
C THR A 26 3.74 -5.20 -14.74
N LEU A 27 3.91 -3.88 -14.81
CA LEU A 27 5.19 -3.23 -15.04
C LEU A 27 6.21 -3.55 -13.94
N LEU A 28 5.76 -3.63 -12.69
CA LEU A 28 6.59 -3.89 -11.51
C LEU A 28 6.69 -5.39 -11.16
N GLY A 29 6.07 -6.29 -11.92
CA GLY A 29 6.14 -7.73 -11.69
C GLY A 29 5.26 -8.27 -10.55
N GLY A 30 4.18 -7.56 -10.21
CA GLY A 30 3.14 -7.98 -9.26
C GLY A 30 2.64 -6.87 -8.35
N GLY A 31 3.43 -5.80 -8.17
CA GLY A 31 3.15 -4.68 -7.29
C GLY A 31 4.43 -3.95 -6.91
N MET A 32 4.33 -2.99 -5.99
CA MET A 32 5.50 -2.26 -5.47
C MET A 32 6.39 -3.20 -4.64
N PRO A 33 7.67 -3.42 -4.99
CA PRO A 33 8.55 -4.33 -4.27
C PRO A 33 8.83 -3.85 -2.84
N THR A 34 8.97 -4.79 -1.91
CA THR A 34 9.44 -4.51 -0.54
C THR A 34 10.91 -4.86 -0.40
N GLY A 35 11.61 -4.26 0.56
CA GLY A 35 13.05 -4.50 0.79
C GLY A 35 13.98 -3.75 -0.16
N GLU A 36 13.44 -2.87 -1.00
CA GLU A 36 14.15 -2.04 -1.96
C GLU A 36 13.65 -0.58 -1.89
N VAL A 37 14.43 0.34 -2.47
CA VAL A 37 14.02 1.75 -2.61
C VAL A 37 13.53 1.96 -4.04
N THR A 38 12.29 2.43 -4.20
CA THR A 38 11.72 2.79 -5.50
C THR A 38 11.51 4.29 -5.59
N GLU A 39 12.11 4.91 -6.61
CA GLU A 39 11.97 6.34 -6.88
C GLU A 39 10.92 6.58 -7.98
N VAL A 40 9.94 7.45 -7.70
CA VAL A 40 8.90 7.86 -8.65
C VAL A 40 9.14 9.30 -9.07
N VAL A 41 9.62 9.51 -10.31
CA VAL A 41 10.02 10.82 -10.84
C VAL A 41 9.05 11.32 -11.89
N GLY A 42 8.84 12.63 -11.93
CA GLY A 42 8.07 13.29 -12.99
C GLY A 42 7.63 14.70 -12.61
N VAL A 43 7.08 15.45 -13.57
CA VAL A 43 6.63 16.84 -13.37
C VAL A 43 5.47 16.94 -12.38
N PRO A 44 5.17 18.12 -11.80
CA PRO A 44 3.99 18.32 -10.96
C PRO A 44 2.71 17.86 -11.68
N GLY A 45 1.77 17.27 -10.93
CA GLY A 45 0.48 16.83 -11.47
C GLY A 45 0.44 15.45 -12.16
N VAL A 46 1.59 14.78 -12.38
CA VAL A 46 1.60 13.43 -13.03
C VAL A 46 1.11 12.28 -12.15
N GLY A 47 0.74 12.56 -10.90
CA GLY A 47 0.18 11.54 -9.99
C GLY A 47 1.13 10.97 -8.94
N LYS A 48 2.34 11.50 -8.76
CA LYS A 48 3.31 11.02 -7.75
C LYS A 48 2.70 10.95 -6.33
N THR A 49 2.16 12.07 -5.84
CA THR A 49 1.51 12.14 -4.51
C THR A 49 0.29 11.22 -4.42
N GLN A 50 -0.46 11.05 -5.52
CA GLN A 50 -1.61 10.14 -5.57
C GLN A 50 -1.15 8.69 -5.41
N LEU A 51 -0.08 8.28 -6.11
CA LEU A 51 0.50 6.95 -5.97
C LEU A 51 1.03 6.71 -4.56
N CYS A 52 1.75 7.68 -3.97
CA CYS A 52 2.23 7.55 -2.59
C CYS A 52 1.09 7.43 -1.59
N THR A 53 0.01 8.19 -1.77
CA THR A 53 -1.18 8.12 -0.89
C THR A 53 -1.90 6.78 -1.05
N GLN A 54 -2.02 6.28 -2.28
CA GLN A 54 -2.63 4.97 -2.56
C GLN A 54 -1.80 3.84 -1.93
N LEU A 55 -0.48 3.85 -2.10
CA LEU A 55 0.43 2.86 -1.50
C LEU A 55 0.39 2.88 0.05
N ALA A 56 0.20 4.06 0.66
CA ALA A 56 0.05 4.18 2.11
C ALA A 56 -1.20 3.43 2.63
N VAL A 57 -2.27 3.43 1.83
CA VAL A 57 -3.49 2.69 2.13
C VAL A 57 -3.30 1.20 1.81
N ASP A 58 -2.79 0.87 0.63
CA ASP A 58 -2.64 -0.51 0.14
C ASP A 58 -1.68 -1.35 0.99
N ALA A 59 -0.68 -0.73 1.62
CA ALA A 59 0.23 -1.40 2.53
C ALA A 59 -0.51 -2.07 3.71
N SER A 60 -1.69 -1.57 4.10
CA SER A 60 -2.50 -2.13 5.17
C SER A 60 -3.36 -3.33 4.75
N LEU A 61 -3.41 -3.65 3.45
CA LEU A 61 -4.22 -4.76 2.93
C LEU A 61 -3.92 -6.06 3.69
N PRO A 62 -4.94 -6.75 4.25
CA PRO A 62 -4.70 -7.95 5.04
C PRO A 62 -4.12 -9.09 4.20
N LYS A 63 -3.30 -9.93 4.82
CA LYS A 63 -2.71 -11.13 4.18
C LYS A 63 -3.76 -12.10 3.63
N ALA A 64 -4.94 -12.17 4.26
CA ALA A 64 -6.07 -12.96 3.76
C ALA A 64 -6.54 -12.52 2.36
N PHE A 65 -6.19 -11.31 1.93
CA PHE A 65 -6.49 -10.74 0.63
C PHE A 65 -5.23 -10.49 -0.22
N GLY A 66 -4.12 -11.16 0.11
CA GLY A 66 -2.87 -11.06 -0.64
C GLY A 66 -2.03 -9.81 -0.35
N GLY A 67 -2.37 -9.04 0.68
CA GLY A 67 -1.57 -7.89 1.10
C GLY A 67 -0.50 -8.23 2.14
N VAL A 68 0.12 -7.19 2.70
CA VAL A 68 1.24 -7.32 3.65
C VAL A 68 0.85 -7.05 5.10
N ASP A 69 -0.38 -6.57 5.36
CA ASP A 69 -0.88 -6.20 6.68
C ASP A 69 0.08 -5.26 7.43
N GLY A 70 0.63 -4.28 6.70
CA GLY A 70 1.66 -3.35 7.14
C GLY A 70 1.11 -2.04 7.71
N GLN A 71 2.03 -1.17 8.11
CA GLN A 71 1.77 0.21 8.51
C GLN A 71 2.66 1.13 7.67
N THR A 72 2.26 2.39 7.53
CA THR A 72 2.98 3.36 6.70
C THR A 72 3.45 4.55 7.51
N LEU A 73 4.70 4.95 7.30
CA LEU A 73 5.22 6.26 7.68
C LEU A 73 5.23 7.15 6.42
N TYR A 74 4.38 8.16 6.38
CA TYR A 74 4.31 9.12 5.28
C TYR A 74 5.06 10.39 5.66
N ILE A 75 6.19 10.65 5.00
CA ILE A 75 6.97 11.87 5.20
C ILE A 75 6.55 12.90 4.15
N ASP A 76 5.94 13.99 4.60
CA ASP A 76 5.41 15.04 3.74
C ASP A 76 6.27 16.30 3.84
N THR A 77 7.01 16.61 2.78
CA THR A 77 7.95 17.73 2.71
C THR A 77 7.35 19.02 2.16
N GLU A 78 6.21 18.93 1.46
CA GLU A 78 5.59 20.05 0.75
C GLU A 78 4.19 20.39 1.26
N GLY A 79 3.69 19.67 2.28
CA GLY A 79 2.33 19.84 2.79
C GLY A 79 1.27 19.26 1.85
N SER A 80 1.65 18.32 0.99
CA SER A 80 0.80 17.76 -0.07
C SER A 80 -0.12 16.63 0.41
N PHE A 81 0.11 16.09 1.62
CA PHE A 81 -0.74 15.05 2.18
C PHE A 81 -2.12 15.60 2.55
N THR A 82 -3.16 15.03 1.94
CA THR A 82 -4.57 15.39 2.18
C THR A 82 -5.29 14.24 2.89
N PRO A 83 -5.66 14.38 4.17
CA PRO A 83 -6.36 13.33 4.93
C PRO A 83 -7.64 12.86 4.26
N ASP A 84 -8.45 13.78 3.71
CA ASP A 84 -9.70 13.45 3.03
C ASP A 84 -9.48 12.56 1.81
N ARG A 85 -8.39 12.80 1.07
CA ARG A 85 -8.03 11.98 -0.10
C ARG A 85 -7.60 10.58 0.33
N CYS A 86 -6.83 10.48 1.41
CA CYS A 86 -6.42 9.21 1.98
C CYS A 86 -7.63 8.40 2.48
N ALA A 87 -8.57 9.06 3.17
CA ALA A 87 -9.82 8.43 3.62
C ALA A 87 -10.67 7.91 2.46
N GLN A 88 -10.80 8.67 1.37
CA GLN A 88 -11.49 8.21 0.15
C GLN A 88 -10.86 6.94 -0.44
N MET A 89 -9.53 6.86 -0.47
CA MET A 89 -8.81 5.67 -0.95
C MET A 89 -9.02 4.49 -0.01
N ALA A 90 -9.00 4.71 1.31
CA ALA A 90 -9.26 3.69 2.32
C ALA A 90 -10.71 3.18 2.33
N ASP A 91 -11.69 4.05 2.08
CA ASP A 91 -13.09 3.67 1.88
C ASP A 91 -13.23 2.74 0.65
N ALA A 92 -12.60 3.13 -0.45
CA ALA A 92 -12.61 2.35 -1.69
C ALA A 92 -11.97 0.96 -1.49
N LEU A 93 -10.82 0.89 -0.80
CA LEU A 93 -10.17 -0.38 -0.50
C LEU A 93 -11.01 -1.23 0.45
N SER A 94 -11.64 -0.64 1.47
CA SER A 94 -12.58 -1.34 2.36
C SER A 94 -13.72 -1.99 1.58
N ALA A 95 -14.34 -1.24 0.67
CA ALA A 95 -15.42 -1.75 -0.18
C ALA A 95 -14.92 -2.88 -1.10
N HIS A 96 -13.73 -2.73 -1.67
CA HIS A 96 -13.10 -3.76 -2.51
C HIS A 96 -12.86 -5.07 -1.74
N VAL A 97 -12.29 -4.98 -0.54
CA VAL A 97 -12.02 -6.12 0.35
C VAL A 97 -13.31 -6.85 0.75
N ARG A 98 -14.38 -6.12 1.08
CA ARG A 98 -15.71 -6.73 1.32
C ARG A 98 -16.23 -7.48 0.09
N GLY A 99 -16.05 -6.91 -1.10
CA GLY A 99 -16.40 -7.57 -2.36
C GLY A 99 -15.59 -8.84 -2.62
N MET A 100 -14.30 -8.88 -2.25
CA MET A 100 -13.48 -10.09 -2.31
C MET A 100 -13.92 -11.15 -1.30
N ALA A 101 -14.17 -10.76 -0.05
CA ALA A 101 -14.59 -11.66 1.01
C ALA A 101 -15.91 -12.39 0.68
N ALA A 102 -16.87 -11.66 0.10
CA ALA A 102 -18.14 -12.23 -0.34
C ALA A 102 -17.99 -13.37 -1.38
N ARG A 103 -16.87 -13.41 -2.11
CA ARG A 103 -16.57 -14.45 -3.12
C ARG A 103 -15.84 -15.66 -2.54
N GLN A 104 -15.24 -15.56 -1.35
CA GLN A 104 -14.33 -16.57 -0.81
C GLN A 104 -15.00 -17.59 0.13
N SER A 105 -16.30 -17.46 0.45
CA SER A 105 -17.05 -18.37 1.35
C SER A 105 -16.27 -18.81 2.60
N SER A 106 -15.45 -17.91 3.16
CA SER A 106 -14.53 -18.17 4.26
C SER A 106 -14.88 -17.27 5.43
N ALA A 107 -15.16 -17.87 6.59
CA ALA A 107 -15.49 -17.13 7.80
C ALA A 107 -14.33 -16.22 8.25
N THR A 108 -13.09 -16.67 8.07
CA THR A 108 -11.88 -15.89 8.38
C THR A 108 -11.76 -14.66 7.46
N ALA A 109 -12.02 -14.83 6.16
CA ALA A 109 -11.98 -13.71 5.21
C ALA A 109 -13.10 -12.70 5.51
N ALA A 110 -14.30 -13.17 5.85
CA ALA A 110 -15.41 -12.30 6.23
C ALA A 110 -15.09 -11.49 7.49
N ALA A 111 -14.52 -12.10 8.53
CA ALA A 111 -14.11 -11.41 9.75
C ALA A 111 -13.01 -10.37 9.48
N ALA A 112 -12.00 -10.73 8.67
CA ALA A 112 -10.94 -9.81 8.28
C ALA A 112 -11.50 -8.60 7.51
N ALA A 113 -12.42 -8.81 6.56
CA ALA A 113 -13.05 -7.74 5.80
C ALA A 113 -13.98 -6.85 6.64
N ALA A 114 -14.64 -7.41 7.66
CA ALA A 114 -15.46 -6.64 8.59
C ALA A 114 -14.61 -5.71 9.47
N ALA A 115 -13.45 -6.19 9.93
CA ALA A 115 -12.51 -5.41 10.73
C ALA A 115 -11.71 -4.38 9.90
N PHE A 116 -11.58 -4.59 8.59
CA PHE A 116 -10.84 -3.72 7.68
C PHE A 116 -11.66 -2.48 7.29
N THR A 117 -11.75 -1.52 8.22
CA THR A 117 -12.46 -0.24 8.07
C THR A 117 -11.51 0.88 7.65
N THR A 118 -12.09 2.02 7.25
CA THR A 118 -11.34 3.25 6.95
C THR A 118 -10.60 3.75 8.17
N GLU A 119 -11.22 3.73 9.35
CA GLU A 119 -10.58 4.09 10.61
C GLU A 119 -9.39 3.17 10.93
N PHE A 120 -9.55 1.86 10.72
CA PHE A 120 -8.45 0.90 10.89
C PHE A 120 -7.25 1.23 9.99
N GLN A 121 -7.50 1.55 8.72
CA GLN A 121 -6.45 1.90 7.76
C GLN A 121 -5.78 3.23 8.10
N MET A 122 -6.57 4.27 8.37
CA MET A 122 -6.10 5.61 8.71
C MET A 122 -5.25 5.59 10.00
N ALA A 123 -5.64 4.80 11.01
CA ALA A 123 -4.87 4.64 12.26
C ALA A 123 -3.48 4.01 12.07
N ARG A 124 -3.21 3.41 10.91
CA ARG A 124 -1.95 2.74 10.54
C ARG A 124 -1.07 3.59 9.62
N ILE A 125 -1.50 4.81 9.30
CA ILE A 125 -0.75 5.77 8.48
C ILE A 125 -0.28 6.89 9.40
N HIS A 126 1.02 6.90 9.68
CA HIS A 126 1.67 7.90 10.51
C HIS A 126 2.26 8.99 9.62
N VAL A 127 1.79 10.22 9.74
CA VAL A 127 2.25 11.33 8.90
C VAL A 127 3.24 12.20 9.66
N VAL A 128 4.42 12.41 9.08
CA VAL A 128 5.41 13.37 9.57
C VAL A 128 5.50 14.50 8.55
N ARG A 129 5.10 15.70 8.95
CA ARG A 129 5.28 16.89 8.13
C ARG A 129 6.63 17.52 8.44
N CYS A 130 7.47 17.63 7.43
CA CYS A 130 8.70 18.40 7.51
C CYS A 130 8.36 19.88 7.33
N THR A 131 7.89 20.52 8.39
CA THR A 131 7.90 21.98 8.45
C THR A 131 9.35 22.43 8.56
N SER A 132 9.77 23.46 7.83
CA SER A 132 11.10 24.04 8.03
C SER A 132 11.32 24.29 9.53
N LEU A 133 12.46 23.84 10.06
CA LEU A 133 12.97 24.39 11.31
C LEU A 133 13.00 25.91 11.11
N ALA A 134 12.17 26.62 11.88
CA ALA A 134 12.23 28.06 11.98
C ALA A 134 13.63 28.49 12.42
#